data_AF-A0A7Y5QEQ2-F1
#
_entry.id   AF-A0A7Y5QEQ2-F1
#
_cell.length_a   1.000
_cell.length_b   1.000
_cell.length_c   1.000
_cell.angle_alpha   90.00
_cell.angle_beta   90.00
_cell.angle_gamma   90.00
#
_symmetry.space_group_name_H-M   'P 1'
#
loop_
_entity.id
_entity.type
_entity.pdbx_description
1 polymer ?
#
loop_
_entity_poly.entity_id
_entity_poly.type
_entity_poly.pdbx_seq_one_letter_code
_entity_poly.pdbx_strand_id
1 'polypeptide(L)'
;MIHDPKATAMQRYHDRFDAAQYNAIGEFLASNLNADRDESRVVDILVALQNTAFGLCDHPDFATAWHPLAAQCGQNFLSFHTVDAMRDFLRRFAPDDVRIDDFEATAKGMLRAYSGLDDLKTATAHANGVHSWQGRMAYELLAAVDYLTQTAIQMLAHGDESYAREKLHKGLNRITGALYEGVRHSDQPSLYNFKSTYFPDERDR
;
A
#
# COMPACT_ATOMS: atom_id res chain seq x y z
N MET A 1 -33.98 -25.87 12.31
CA MET A 1 -33.08 -25.89 11.14
C MET A 1 -31.86 -25.07 11.50
N ILE A 2 -30.67 -25.68 11.54
CA ILE A 2 -29.43 -24.93 11.70
C ILE A 2 -29.15 -24.31 10.34
N HIS A 3 -29.35 -23.00 10.19
CA HIS A 3 -28.95 -22.28 8.98
C HIS A 3 -27.43 -22.36 8.88
N ASP A 4 -26.92 -23.00 7.82
CA ASP A 4 -25.50 -22.95 7.50
C ASP A 4 -25.14 -21.51 7.08
N PRO A 5 -24.33 -20.79 7.87
CA PRO A 5 -23.95 -19.42 7.55
C PRO A 5 -23.20 -19.35 6.21
N LYS A 6 -22.45 -20.39 5.83
CA LYS A 6 -21.73 -20.43 4.55
C LYS A 6 -22.69 -20.54 3.37
N ALA A 7 -23.67 -21.42 3.46
CA ALA A 7 -24.73 -21.54 2.44
C ALA A 7 -25.50 -20.22 2.24
N THR A 8 -25.81 -19.54 3.34
CA THR A 8 -26.51 -18.25 3.31
C THR A 8 -25.66 -17.15 2.67
N ALA A 9 -24.36 -17.10 2.97
CA ALA A 9 -23.41 -16.17 2.35
C ALA A 9 -23.25 -16.42 0.84
N MET A 10 -23.15 -17.69 0.42
CA MET A 10 -23.06 -18.06 -0.99
C MET A 10 -24.32 -17.66 -1.77
N GLN A 11 -25.51 -17.84 -1.18
CA GLN A 11 -26.75 -17.40 -1.80
C GLN A 11 -26.76 -15.88 -2.03
N ARG A 12 -26.42 -15.08 -1.01
CA ARG A 12 -26.34 -13.61 -1.12
C ARG A 12 -25.33 -13.16 -2.17
N TYR A 13 -24.20 -13.85 -2.28
CA TYR A 13 -23.23 -13.60 -3.34
C TYR A 13 -23.84 -13.84 -4.72
N HIS A 14 -24.45 -15.00 -4.94
CA HIS A 14 -25.03 -15.35 -6.23
C HIS A 14 -26.15 -14.40 -6.66
N ASP A 15 -26.98 -13.94 -5.72
CA ASP A 15 -28.07 -12.99 -5.99
C ASP A 15 -27.57 -11.61 -6.46
N ARG A 16 -26.33 -11.25 -6.10
CA ARG A 16 -25.74 -9.91 -6.37
C ARG A 16 -24.68 -9.93 -7.47
N PHE A 17 -24.20 -11.11 -7.85
CA PHE A 17 -23.11 -11.30 -8.78
C PHE A 17 -23.45 -10.78 -10.19
N ASP A 18 -22.51 -10.04 -10.77
CA ASP A 18 -22.60 -9.54 -12.14
C ASP A 18 -21.46 -10.11 -12.98
N ALA A 19 -21.81 -11.07 -13.84
CA ALA A 19 -20.84 -11.74 -14.71
C ALA A 19 -20.23 -10.78 -15.75
N ALA A 20 -20.97 -9.78 -16.23
CA ALA A 20 -20.47 -8.85 -17.22
C ALA A 20 -19.42 -7.92 -16.59
N GLN A 21 -19.71 -7.38 -15.41
CA GLN A 21 -18.76 -6.53 -14.68
C GLN A 21 -17.54 -7.33 -14.22
N TYR A 22 -17.73 -8.55 -13.72
CA TYR A 22 -16.62 -9.41 -13.31
C TYR A 22 -15.69 -9.76 -14.48
N ASN A 23 -16.25 -10.08 -15.66
CA ASN A 23 -15.46 -10.35 -16.86
C ASN A 23 -14.72 -9.10 -17.37
N ALA A 24 -15.36 -7.93 -17.34
CA ALA A 24 -14.71 -6.67 -17.70
C ALA A 24 -13.49 -6.36 -16.80
N ILE A 25 -13.60 -6.61 -15.49
CA ILE A 25 -12.46 -6.50 -14.57
C ILE A 25 -11.35 -7.47 -14.94
N GLY A 26 -11.68 -8.70 -15.34
CA GLY A 26 -10.71 -9.67 -15.86
C GLY A 26 -9.92 -9.15 -17.06
N GLU A 27 -10.58 -8.50 -18.02
CA GLU A 27 -9.91 -7.88 -19.17
C GLU A 27 -9.01 -6.70 -18.75
N PHE A 28 -9.45 -5.87 -17.80
CA PHE A 28 -8.63 -4.79 -17.27
C PHE A 28 -7.37 -5.30 -16.56
N LEU A 29 -7.50 -6.41 -15.82
CA LEU A 29 -6.37 -7.08 -15.18
C LEU A 29 -5.40 -7.66 -16.18
N ALA A 30 -5.89 -8.40 -17.18
CA ALA A 30 -5.09 -8.93 -18.28
C ALA A 30 -4.31 -7.81 -18.98
N SER A 31 -4.96 -6.68 -19.25
CA SER A 31 -4.33 -5.50 -19.84
C SER A 31 -3.28 -4.86 -18.93
N ASN A 32 -3.58 -4.64 -17.64
CA ASN A 32 -2.63 -4.05 -16.69
C ASN A 32 -1.37 -4.92 -16.49
N LEU A 33 -1.56 -6.24 -16.45
CA LEU A 33 -0.48 -7.19 -16.23
C LEU A 33 0.28 -7.55 -17.51
N ASN A 34 -0.22 -7.15 -18.68
CA ASN A 34 0.27 -7.63 -19.98
C ASN A 34 0.33 -9.18 -19.98
N ALA A 35 -0.83 -9.78 -19.74
CA ALA A 35 -1.04 -11.21 -19.49
C ALA A 35 -2.28 -11.71 -20.23
N ASP A 36 -2.32 -13.00 -20.56
CA ASP A 36 -3.59 -13.62 -20.94
C ASP A 36 -4.51 -13.70 -19.71
N ARG A 37 -5.82 -13.62 -19.97
CA ARG A 37 -6.86 -13.61 -18.93
C ARG A 37 -6.79 -14.84 -18.00
N ASP A 38 -6.38 -15.98 -18.54
CA ASP A 38 -6.34 -17.25 -17.81
C ASP A 38 -4.97 -17.53 -17.18
N GLU A 39 -4.01 -16.59 -17.30
CA GLU A 39 -2.74 -16.70 -16.57
C GLU A 39 -2.96 -16.60 -15.05
N SER A 40 -2.12 -17.33 -14.31
CA SER A 40 -2.23 -17.44 -12.85
C SER A 40 -2.32 -16.08 -12.15
N ARG A 41 -1.50 -15.10 -12.56
CA ARG A 41 -1.49 -13.76 -11.97
C ARG A 41 -2.80 -12.98 -12.14
N VAL A 42 -3.53 -13.17 -13.25
CA VAL A 42 -4.85 -12.56 -13.45
C VAL A 42 -5.88 -13.31 -12.61
N VAL A 43 -5.85 -14.64 -12.66
CA VAL A 43 -6.76 -15.52 -11.93
C VAL A 43 -6.65 -15.32 -10.42
N ASP A 44 -5.44 -15.20 -9.88
CA ASP A 44 -5.19 -15.02 -8.44
C ASP A 44 -5.86 -13.74 -7.91
N ILE A 45 -5.81 -12.65 -8.68
CA ILE A 45 -6.46 -11.37 -8.31
C ILE A 45 -7.98 -11.48 -8.46
N LEU A 46 -8.48 -12.17 -9.50
CA LEU A 46 -9.91 -12.43 -9.66
C LEU A 46 -10.48 -13.31 -8.54
N VAL A 47 -9.69 -14.26 -8.04
CA VAL A 47 -10.01 -15.08 -6.86
C VAL A 47 -10.00 -14.22 -5.60
N ALA A 48 -9.01 -13.35 -5.42
CA ALA A 48 -8.99 -12.41 -4.28
C ALA A 48 -10.20 -11.46 -4.28
N LEU A 49 -10.61 -10.99 -5.46
CA LEU A 49 -11.81 -10.16 -5.64
C LEU A 49 -13.08 -10.94 -5.27
N GLN A 50 -13.19 -12.20 -5.71
CA GLN A 50 -14.30 -13.07 -5.37
C GLN A 50 -14.34 -13.37 -3.86
N ASN A 51 -13.20 -13.69 -3.24
CA ASN A 51 -13.11 -13.91 -1.80
C ASN A 51 -13.54 -12.66 -1.02
N THR A 52 -13.15 -11.47 -1.49
CA THR A 52 -13.60 -10.20 -0.90
C THR A 52 -15.11 -10.05 -0.99
N ALA A 53 -15.72 -10.31 -2.15
CA ALA A 53 -17.17 -10.28 -2.32
C ALA A 53 -17.89 -11.29 -1.41
N PHE A 54 -17.33 -12.49 -1.20
CA PHE A 54 -17.85 -13.44 -0.22
C PHE A 54 -17.74 -12.91 1.23
N GLY A 55 -16.63 -12.28 1.59
CA GLY A 55 -16.44 -11.64 2.90
C GLY A 55 -17.44 -10.52 3.17
N LEU A 56 -17.81 -9.75 2.14
CA LEU A 56 -18.87 -8.74 2.19
C LEU A 56 -20.28 -9.36 2.32
N CYS A 57 -20.44 -10.63 1.93
CA CYS A 57 -21.66 -11.42 2.15
C CYS A 57 -21.64 -12.21 3.47
N ASP A 58 -20.81 -11.78 4.43
CA ASP A 58 -20.55 -12.41 5.74
C ASP A 58 -20.08 -13.87 5.68
N HIS A 59 -19.36 -14.26 4.63
CA HIS A 59 -18.72 -15.58 4.64
C HIS A 59 -17.59 -15.60 5.69
N PRO A 60 -17.63 -16.51 6.68
CA PRO A 60 -16.75 -16.46 7.86
C PRO A 60 -15.27 -16.60 7.50
N ASP A 61 -14.95 -17.39 6.47
CA ASP A 61 -13.56 -17.66 6.08
C ASP A 61 -12.91 -16.47 5.33
N PHE A 62 -13.68 -15.45 4.94
CA PHE A 62 -13.21 -14.35 4.07
C PHE A 62 -13.43 -12.95 4.66
N ALA A 63 -13.68 -12.84 5.97
CA ALA A 63 -14.02 -11.57 6.62
C ALA A 63 -12.99 -10.44 6.38
N THR A 64 -11.72 -10.79 6.19
CA THR A 64 -10.59 -9.87 5.99
C THR A 64 -10.03 -9.89 4.55
N ALA A 65 -10.69 -10.57 3.61
CA ALA A 65 -10.16 -10.79 2.25
C ALA A 65 -9.95 -9.50 1.43
N TRP A 66 -10.62 -8.41 1.80
CA TRP A 66 -10.46 -7.09 1.18
C TRP A 66 -9.02 -6.56 1.27
N HIS A 67 -8.31 -6.90 2.36
CA HIS A 67 -6.98 -6.35 2.64
C HIS A 67 -5.89 -7.01 1.77
N PRO A 68 -5.80 -8.36 1.67
CA PRO A 68 -4.95 -9.02 0.69
C PRO A 68 -5.23 -8.60 -0.76
N LEU A 69 -6.49 -8.37 -1.13
CA LEU A 69 -6.84 -7.84 -2.45
C LEU A 69 -6.21 -6.46 -2.67
N ALA A 70 -6.34 -5.54 -1.70
CA ALA A 70 -5.73 -4.21 -1.79
C ALA A 70 -4.20 -4.27 -1.95
N ALA A 71 -3.56 -5.16 -1.19
CA ALA A 71 -2.12 -5.38 -1.27
C ALA A 71 -1.69 -5.88 -2.65
N GLN A 72 -2.43 -6.84 -3.23
CA GLN A 72 -2.19 -7.34 -4.57
C GLN A 72 -2.34 -6.24 -5.63
N CYS A 73 -3.32 -5.33 -5.50
CA CYS A 73 -3.46 -4.21 -6.43
C CYS A 73 -2.20 -3.33 -6.45
N GLY A 74 -1.66 -3.00 -5.28
CA GLY A 74 -0.43 -2.21 -5.15
C GLY A 74 0.80 -2.92 -5.70
N GLN A 75 1.02 -4.17 -5.30
CA GLN A 75 2.20 -4.97 -5.69
C GLN A 75 2.26 -5.25 -7.19
N ASN A 76 1.11 -5.33 -7.86
CA ASN A 76 1.00 -5.56 -9.29
C ASN A 76 0.90 -4.26 -10.11
N PHE A 77 1.06 -3.09 -9.49
CA PHE A 77 1.01 -1.79 -10.17
C PHE A 77 -0.27 -1.61 -11.02
N LEU A 78 -1.41 -2.10 -10.53
CA LEU A 78 -2.68 -1.96 -11.23
C LEU A 78 -3.04 -0.48 -11.44
N SER A 79 -3.82 -0.22 -12.48
CA SER A 79 -4.30 1.15 -12.73
C SER A 79 -5.37 1.57 -11.71
N PHE A 80 -5.46 2.87 -11.44
CA PHE A 80 -6.54 3.42 -10.60
C PHE A 80 -7.92 3.07 -11.16
N HIS A 81 -8.06 3.06 -12.48
CA HIS A 81 -9.29 2.67 -13.15
C HIS A 81 -9.71 1.23 -12.82
N THR A 82 -8.76 0.30 -12.80
CA THR A 82 -9.02 -1.11 -12.44
C THR A 82 -9.45 -1.23 -10.97
N VAL A 83 -8.80 -0.49 -10.07
CA VAL A 83 -9.18 -0.45 -8.65
C VAL A 83 -10.58 0.15 -8.46
N ASP A 84 -10.90 1.22 -9.18
CA ASP A 84 -12.24 1.83 -9.17
C ASP A 84 -13.31 0.84 -9.66
N ALA A 85 -13.02 0.10 -10.75
CA ALA A 85 -13.93 -0.92 -11.27
C ALA A 85 -14.16 -2.06 -10.26
N MET A 86 -13.11 -2.50 -9.57
CA MET A 86 -13.21 -3.49 -8.48
C MET A 86 -14.05 -2.97 -7.31
N ARG A 87 -13.81 -1.74 -6.85
CA ARG A 87 -14.62 -1.10 -5.80
C ARG A 87 -16.09 -1.06 -6.19
N ASP A 88 -16.39 -0.63 -7.41
CA ASP A 88 -17.78 -0.52 -7.89
C ASP A 88 -18.45 -1.89 -8.00
N PHE A 89 -17.70 -2.94 -8.32
CA PHE A 89 -18.18 -4.32 -8.25
C PHE A 89 -18.45 -4.75 -6.81
N LEU A 90 -17.53 -4.48 -5.89
CA LEU A 90 -17.67 -4.82 -4.47
C LEU A 90 -18.86 -4.13 -3.80
N ARG A 91 -19.16 -2.86 -4.18
CA ARG A 91 -20.33 -2.11 -3.66
C ARG A 91 -21.67 -2.76 -3.96
N ARG A 92 -21.75 -3.64 -4.96
CA ARG A 92 -22.97 -4.43 -5.21
C ARG A 92 -23.28 -5.41 -4.08
N PHE A 93 -22.23 -5.89 -3.41
CA PHE A 93 -22.35 -6.85 -2.33
C PHE A 93 -22.63 -6.16 -0.99
N ALA A 94 -22.11 -4.95 -0.75
CA ALA A 94 -22.41 -4.19 0.45
C ALA A 94 -22.13 -2.68 0.22
N PRO A 95 -23.13 -1.88 -0.23
CA PRO A 95 -22.90 -0.52 -0.72
C PRO A 95 -22.21 0.43 0.26
N ASP A 96 -22.53 0.29 1.55
CA ASP A 96 -22.08 1.20 2.63
C ASP A 96 -21.06 0.54 3.58
N ASP A 97 -20.40 -0.53 3.13
CA ASP A 97 -19.45 -1.27 3.97
C ASP A 97 -18.07 -0.59 3.97
N VAL A 98 -17.61 -0.18 5.16
CA VAL A 98 -16.33 0.52 5.36
C VAL A 98 -15.12 -0.26 4.83
N ARG A 99 -15.20 -1.60 4.76
CA ARG A 99 -14.11 -2.44 4.23
C ARG A 99 -13.84 -2.16 2.75
N ILE A 100 -14.83 -1.68 2.00
CA ILE A 100 -14.66 -1.31 0.59
C ILE A 100 -13.86 -0.01 0.47
N ASP A 101 -14.15 0.97 1.34
CA ASP A 101 -13.41 2.23 1.37
C ASP A 101 -11.97 2.00 1.86
N ASP A 102 -11.78 1.13 2.86
CA ASP A 102 -10.45 0.70 3.31
C ASP A 102 -9.67 -0.03 2.20
N PHE A 103 -10.33 -0.90 1.43
CA PHE A 103 -9.73 -1.54 0.25
C PHE A 103 -9.24 -0.50 -0.75
N GLU A 104 -10.11 0.44 -1.15
CA GLU A 104 -9.79 1.46 -2.14
C GLU A 104 -8.64 2.35 -1.68
N ALA A 105 -8.72 2.86 -0.44
CA ALA A 105 -7.72 3.74 0.14
C ALA A 105 -6.36 3.04 0.28
N THR A 106 -6.35 1.78 0.74
CA THR A 106 -5.13 0.98 0.88
C THR A 106 -4.50 0.72 -0.49
N ALA A 107 -5.28 0.25 -1.46
CA ALA A 107 -4.79 -0.03 -2.82
C ALA A 107 -4.20 1.23 -3.47
N LYS A 108 -4.92 2.36 -3.44
CA LYS A 108 -4.45 3.62 -4.02
C LYS A 108 -3.23 4.19 -3.27
N GLY A 109 -3.20 4.07 -1.94
CA GLY A 109 -2.06 4.44 -1.13
C GLY A 109 -0.80 3.66 -1.52
N MET A 110 -0.92 2.34 -1.65
CA MET A 110 0.18 1.48 -2.08
C MET A 110 0.63 1.78 -3.52
N LEU A 111 -0.30 1.97 -4.45
CA LEU A 111 0.04 2.34 -5.83
C LEU A 111 0.82 3.65 -5.91
N ARG A 112 0.44 4.66 -5.12
CA ARG A 112 1.20 5.93 -5.06
C ARG A 112 2.56 5.76 -4.40
N ALA A 113 2.63 4.98 -3.32
CA ALA A 113 3.91 4.70 -2.67
C ALA A 113 4.87 3.99 -3.65
N TYR A 114 4.42 2.95 -4.34
CA TYR A 114 5.23 2.24 -5.34
C TYR A 114 5.63 3.13 -6.53
N SER A 115 4.70 3.93 -7.07
CA SER A 115 4.99 4.83 -8.19
C SER A 115 6.02 5.90 -7.82
N GLY A 116 5.98 6.45 -6.60
CA GLY A 116 6.91 7.50 -6.18
C GLY A 116 8.33 7.00 -5.91
N LEU A 117 8.52 5.70 -5.67
CA LEU A 117 9.83 5.14 -5.33
C LEU A 117 10.87 5.31 -6.46
N ASP A 118 10.46 5.25 -7.72
CA ASP A 118 11.40 5.36 -8.84
C ASP A 118 11.94 6.79 -9.01
N ASP A 119 11.04 7.78 -8.96
CA ASP A 119 11.40 9.20 -8.97
C ASP A 119 12.29 9.56 -7.78
N LEU A 120 11.99 9.02 -6.59
CA LEU A 120 12.79 9.22 -5.39
C LEU A 120 14.21 8.64 -5.53
N LYS A 121 14.35 7.45 -6.12
CA LYS A 121 15.67 6.85 -6.39
C LYS A 121 16.47 7.70 -7.36
N THR A 122 15.83 8.20 -8.42
CA THR A 122 16.45 9.09 -9.40
C THR A 122 16.90 10.41 -8.76
N ALA A 123 16.03 11.06 -7.97
CA ALA A 123 16.36 12.27 -7.23
C ALA A 123 17.52 12.05 -6.25
N THR A 124 17.52 10.91 -5.54
CA THR A 124 18.62 10.52 -4.63
C THR A 124 19.94 10.40 -5.38
N ALA A 125 19.95 9.75 -6.55
CA ALA A 125 21.15 9.60 -7.38
C ALA A 125 21.70 10.95 -7.84
N HIS A 126 20.84 11.89 -8.23
CA HIS A 126 21.26 13.25 -8.59
C HIS A 126 21.80 14.03 -7.38
N ALA A 127 21.15 13.94 -6.22
CA ALA A 127 21.60 14.62 -5.01
C ALA A 127 22.99 14.13 -4.54
N ASN A 128 23.30 12.84 -4.75
CA ASN A 128 24.63 12.29 -4.46
C ASN A 128 25.76 12.96 -5.27
N GLY A 129 25.44 13.53 -6.43
CA GLY A 129 26.39 14.30 -7.25
C GLY A 129 26.66 15.72 -6.72
N VAL A 130 25.92 16.19 -5.71
CA VAL A 130 26.06 17.54 -5.17
C VAL A 130 27.02 17.53 -3.97
N HIS A 131 28.19 18.15 -4.13
CA HIS A 131 29.27 18.07 -3.14
C HIS A 131 29.16 19.04 -1.96
N SER A 132 28.23 20.01 -2.00
CA SER A 132 27.99 20.89 -0.85
C SER A 132 27.40 20.13 0.33
N TRP A 133 27.47 20.69 1.54
CA TRP A 133 26.85 20.05 2.70
C TRP A 133 25.32 19.99 2.56
N GLN A 134 24.71 20.97 1.89
CA GLN A 134 23.28 20.95 1.56
C GLN A 134 22.97 19.80 0.60
N GLY A 135 23.85 19.54 -0.37
CA GLY A 135 23.74 18.41 -1.30
C GLY A 135 23.78 17.06 -0.57
N ARG A 136 24.77 16.86 0.30
CA ARG A 136 24.87 15.66 1.13
C ARG A 136 23.69 15.50 2.08
N MET A 137 23.24 16.58 2.71
CA MET A 137 22.04 16.58 3.54
C MET A 137 20.79 16.18 2.73
N ALA A 138 20.61 16.75 1.54
CA ALA A 138 19.50 16.41 0.65
C ALA A 138 19.56 14.94 0.20
N TYR A 139 20.75 14.42 -0.12
CA TYR A 139 20.96 13.01 -0.42
C TYR A 139 20.53 12.10 0.73
N GLU A 140 20.97 12.39 1.96
CA GLU A 140 20.60 11.60 3.15
C GLU A 140 19.09 11.66 3.41
N LEU A 141 18.45 12.82 3.25
CA LEU A 141 17.00 12.96 3.40
C LEU A 141 16.23 12.18 2.33
N LEU A 142 16.61 12.29 1.06
CA LEU A 142 15.95 11.56 -0.04
C LEU A 142 16.12 10.04 0.13
N ALA A 143 17.30 9.59 0.56
CA ALA A 143 17.55 8.19 0.90
C ALA A 143 16.72 7.74 2.13
N ALA A 144 16.45 8.63 3.09
CA ALA A 144 15.54 8.33 4.19
C ALA A 144 14.11 8.12 3.71
N VAL A 145 13.63 8.94 2.78
CA VAL A 145 12.27 8.83 2.23
C VAL A 145 12.04 7.48 1.53
N ASP A 146 13.04 6.93 0.83
CA ASP A 146 12.95 5.57 0.26
C ASP A 146 12.65 4.53 1.35
N TYR A 147 13.40 4.54 2.45
CA TYR A 147 13.18 3.63 3.57
C TYR A 147 11.82 3.83 4.26
N LEU A 148 11.42 5.08 4.49
CA LEU A 148 10.12 5.39 5.09
C LEU A 148 8.95 4.98 4.20
N THR A 149 9.09 5.13 2.88
CA THR A 149 8.10 4.68 1.90
C THR A 149 7.99 3.17 1.88
N GLN A 150 9.12 2.45 1.92
CA GLN A 150 9.13 0.98 2.08
C GLN A 150 8.45 0.54 3.38
N THR A 151 8.71 1.21 4.51
CA THR A 151 8.00 0.92 5.77
C THR A 151 6.50 1.17 5.62
N ALA A 152 6.06 2.28 5.04
CA ALA A 152 4.64 2.57 4.83
C ALA A 152 3.95 1.51 3.98
N ILE A 153 4.59 1.05 2.89
CA ILE A 153 4.08 -0.05 2.05
C ILE A 153 3.88 -1.32 2.89
N GLN A 154 4.83 -1.66 3.75
CA GLN A 154 4.73 -2.85 4.62
C GLN A 154 3.62 -2.71 5.65
N MET A 155 3.44 -1.53 6.24
CA MET A 155 2.34 -1.28 7.19
C MET A 155 0.97 -1.36 6.50
N LEU A 156 0.83 -0.76 5.30
CA LEU A 156 -0.39 -0.86 4.51
C LEU A 156 -0.69 -2.32 4.10
N ALA A 157 0.35 -3.11 3.79
CA ALA A 157 0.20 -4.50 3.40
C ALA A 157 0.08 -5.48 4.57
N HIS A 158 0.05 -5.02 5.83
CA HIS A 158 0.23 -5.87 7.03
C HIS A 158 1.36 -6.90 6.84
N GLY A 159 2.47 -6.42 6.30
CA GLY A 159 3.64 -7.21 5.95
C GLY A 159 4.53 -7.55 7.15
N ASP A 160 5.76 -7.91 6.87
CA ASP A 160 6.72 -8.33 7.90
C ASP A 160 7.14 -7.16 8.80
N GLU A 161 6.75 -7.22 10.06
CA GLU A 161 7.08 -6.21 11.09
C GLU A 161 8.59 -6.08 11.32
N SER A 162 9.35 -7.17 11.23
CA SER A 162 10.82 -7.16 11.37
C SER A 162 11.45 -6.40 10.22
N TYR A 163 11.00 -6.67 9.00
CA TYR A 163 11.45 -5.94 7.80
C TYR A 163 11.06 -4.46 7.88
N ALA A 164 9.83 -4.15 8.27
CA ALA A 164 9.36 -2.79 8.45
C ALA A 164 10.18 -2.03 9.50
N ARG A 165 10.50 -2.67 10.63
CA ARG A 165 11.37 -2.14 11.68
C ARG A 165 12.79 -1.88 11.19
N GLU A 166 13.37 -2.81 10.45
CA GLU A 166 14.72 -2.64 9.88
C GLU A 166 14.78 -1.41 8.98
N LYS A 167 13.80 -1.25 8.09
CA LYS A 167 13.71 -0.10 7.16
C LYS A 167 13.47 1.20 7.92
N LEU A 168 12.58 1.20 8.91
CA LEU A 168 12.33 2.37 9.74
C LEU A 168 13.61 2.81 10.46
N HIS A 169 14.36 1.87 11.02
CA HIS A 169 15.64 2.15 11.66
C HIS A 169 16.68 2.72 10.68
N LYS A 170 16.78 2.17 9.46
CA LYS A 170 17.65 2.72 8.41
C LYS A 170 17.24 4.14 8.01
N GLY A 171 15.95 4.42 7.90
CA GLY A 171 15.42 5.77 7.64
C GLY A 171 15.81 6.77 8.74
N LEU A 172 15.66 6.39 10.01
CA LEU A 172 16.06 7.23 11.16
C LEU A 172 17.58 7.51 11.16
N ASN A 173 18.40 6.52 10.83
CA ASN A 173 19.85 6.71 10.72
C ASN A 173 20.21 7.69 9.61
N ARG A 174 19.51 7.64 8.46
CA ARG A 174 19.68 8.58 7.35
C ARG A 174 19.28 10.01 7.74
N ILE A 175 18.14 10.18 8.43
CA ILE A 175 17.72 11.49 8.98
C ILE A 175 18.80 12.03 9.93
N THR A 176 19.35 11.18 10.78
CA THR A 176 20.44 11.58 11.70
C THR A 176 21.69 12.03 10.94
N GLY A 177 22.05 11.32 9.85
CA GLY A 177 23.14 11.71 8.95
C GLY A 177 22.90 13.07 8.29
N ALA A 178 21.68 13.32 7.80
CA ALA A 178 21.30 14.61 7.24
C ALA A 178 21.45 15.75 8.24
N LEU A 179 20.95 15.57 9.47
CA LEU A 179 21.10 16.57 10.54
C LEU A 179 22.56 16.80 10.90
N TYR A 180 23.40 15.76 10.88
CA TYR A 180 24.83 15.87 11.14
C TYR A 180 25.55 16.76 10.10
N GLU A 181 25.19 16.67 8.82
CA GLU A 181 25.72 17.57 7.79
C GLU A 181 25.41 19.04 8.11
N GLY A 182 24.15 19.34 8.50
CA GLY A 182 23.73 20.67 8.90
C GLY A 182 24.47 21.18 10.15
N VAL A 183 24.57 20.35 11.19
CA VAL A 183 25.28 20.71 12.44
C VAL A 183 26.78 20.95 12.21
N ARG A 184 27.40 20.20 11.30
CA ARG A 184 28.86 20.27 11.08
C ARG A 184 29.27 21.40 10.14
N HIS A 185 28.42 21.77 9.18
CA HIS A 185 28.84 22.57 8.03
C HIS A 185 28.00 23.82 7.76
N SER A 186 26.84 24.00 8.42
CA SER A 186 26.04 25.22 8.31
C SER A 186 26.70 26.39 9.04
N ASP A 187 26.47 27.61 8.57
CA ASP A 187 26.80 28.84 9.29
C ASP A 187 25.95 29.03 10.55
N GLN A 188 24.81 28.33 10.64
CA GLN A 188 23.92 28.31 11.80
C GLN A 188 23.61 26.87 12.26
N PRO A 189 24.58 26.17 12.89
CA PRO A 189 24.42 24.77 13.30
C PRO A 189 23.25 24.50 14.26
N SER A 190 22.90 25.48 15.09
CA SER A 190 21.82 25.36 16.07
C SER A 190 20.44 25.10 15.44
N LEU A 191 20.20 25.56 14.21
CA LEU A 191 18.96 25.31 13.47
C LEU A 191 18.76 23.83 13.10
N TYR A 192 19.84 23.05 13.09
CA TYR A 192 19.85 21.64 12.71
C TYR A 192 20.02 20.70 13.92
N ASN A 193 20.08 21.26 15.13
CA ASN A 193 20.23 20.48 16.35
C ASN A 193 18.86 20.18 16.99
N PHE A 194 18.31 19.01 16.65
CA PHE A 194 17.00 18.55 17.11
C PHE A 194 17.04 17.69 18.37
N LYS A 195 18.11 17.74 19.18
CA LYS A 195 18.26 16.89 20.38
C LYS A 195 17.13 17.04 21.40
N SER A 196 16.41 18.16 21.39
CA SER A 196 15.25 18.40 22.27
C SER A 196 13.92 17.93 21.68
N THR A 197 13.93 17.31 20.49
CA THR A 197 12.72 16.81 19.85
C THR A 197 12.21 15.59 20.61
N TYR A 198 10.94 15.65 20.99
CA TYR A 198 10.26 14.59 21.70
C TYR A 198 10.14 13.33 20.84
N PHE A 199 10.36 12.16 21.45
CA PHE A 199 10.10 10.87 20.85
C PHE A 199 8.90 10.25 21.56
N PRO A 200 7.88 9.76 20.83
CA PRO A 200 6.65 9.29 21.45
C PRO A 200 6.87 8.12 22.40
N ASP A 201 6.13 8.11 23.50
CA ASP A 201 6.13 7.06 24.52
C ASP A 201 4.70 6.63 24.90
N GLU A 202 4.56 5.65 25.80
CA GLU A 202 3.26 5.09 26.19
C GLU A 202 2.30 6.13 26.80
N ARG A 203 2.80 7.27 27.27
CA ARG A 203 2.00 8.35 27.87
C ARG A 203 1.30 9.22 26.83
N ASP A 204 1.60 9.02 25.53
CA ASP A 204 0.93 9.71 24.42
C ASP A 204 -0.33 8.99 23.89
N ARG A 205 -0.66 7.80 24.43
CA ARG A 205 -1.86 7.04 24.08
C ARG A 205 -2.96 7.23 25.12
#